data_AF-A0A9E3E944-F1
#
_entry.id   AF-A0A9E3E944-F1
#
_cell.length_a   1.000
_cell.length_b   1.000
_cell.length_c   1.000
_cell.angle_alpha   90.00
_cell.angle_beta   90.00
_cell.angle_gamma   90.00
#
_symmetry.space_group_name_H-M   'P 1'
#
loop_
_entity.id
_entity.type
_entity.pdbx_description
1 polymer ?
#
loop_
_entity_poly.entity_id
_entity_poly.type
_entity_poly.pdbx_seq_one_letter_code
_entity_poly.pdbx_strand_id
1 'polypeptide(L)'
;MDVFASFYEQMKSGLEVSEFLGCHAALFREIKAHGLMEDYRLGRGRMKRLRDEVTPVALFLPEHADSSDKVQFPLNNNVPDCNVWHRTPNLHRTIEVTVAQARERLNLMTELNETGWGRGFIGVTDDKPKSAFDERMAEPREAYSTDRVREIMTGALILCAGNKAHSQGHTLIISAAMDMLPRERWIEMRQSLAAPVSQLAFQEVYLVGRPDEKELCLRLK
;
A
#
# COMPACT_ATOMS: atom_id res chain seq x y z
N MET A 1 -18.31 -21.91 6.55
CA MET A 1 -18.45 -20.46 6.26
C MET A 1 -17.18 -20.04 5.54
N ASP A 2 -17.27 -19.29 4.44
CA ASP A 2 -16.09 -18.81 3.71
C ASP A 2 -15.27 -17.89 4.62
N VAL A 3 -14.02 -18.29 4.95
CA VAL A 3 -13.15 -17.58 5.90
C VAL A 3 -12.95 -16.12 5.50
N PHE A 4 -12.85 -15.87 4.20
CA PHE A 4 -12.72 -14.51 3.68
C PHE A 4 -13.99 -13.71 3.90
N ALA A 5 -15.16 -14.27 3.60
CA ALA A 5 -16.44 -13.58 3.82
C ALA A 5 -16.62 -13.21 5.30
N SER A 6 -16.31 -14.14 6.22
CA SER A 6 -16.33 -13.87 7.66
C SER A 6 -15.40 -12.72 8.04
N PHE A 7 -14.16 -12.72 7.52
CA PHE A 7 -13.19 -11.65 7.80
C PHE A 7 -13.66 -10.28 7.29
N TYR A 8 -14.21 -10.20 6.08
CA TYR A 8 -14.71 -8.94 5.53
C TYR A 8 -15.92 -8.41 6.33
N GLU A 9 -16.83 -9.27 6.78
CA GLU A 9 -17.97 -8.84 7.62
C GLU A 9 -17.51 -8.36 9.00
N GLN A 10 -16.51 -9.02 9.59
CA GLN A 10 -15.88 -8.56 10.84
C GLN A 10 -15.19 -7.20 10.66
N MET A 11 -14.42 -6.99 9.59
CA MET A 11 -13.80 -5.69 9.30
C MET A 11 -14.82 -4.57 9.11
N LYS A 12 -15.99 -4.86 8.49
CA LYS A 12 -17.09 -3.88 8.38
C LYS A 12 -17.72 -3.55 9.73
N SER A 13 -17.80 -4.52 10.65
CA SER A 13 -18.33 -4.31 12.00
C SER A 13 -17.31 -3.62 12.93
N GLY A 14 -16.04 -3.77 12.56
CA GLY A 14 -14.86 -3.31 13.25
C GLY A 14 -14.37 -4.29 14.31
N LEU A 15 -13.06 -4.38 14.45
CA LEU A 15 -12.32 -5.31 15.32
C LEU A 15 -11.38 -4.54 16.23
N GLU A 16 -10.96 -5.14 17.34
CA GLU A 16 -9.78 -4.65 18.04
C GLU A 16 -8.55 -4.80 17.13
N VAL A 17 -7.59 -3.87 17.22
CA VAL A 17 -6.38 -3.87 16.39
C VAL A 17 -5.62 -5.19 16.52
N SER A 18 -5.49 -5.74 17.73
CA SER A 18 -4.81 -7.02 17.95
C SER A 18 -5.52 -8.19 17.26
N GLU A 19 -6.85 -8.25 17.34
CA GLU A 19 -7.66 -9.26 16.66
C GLU A 19 -7.56 -9.11 15.13
N PHE A 20 -7.68 -7.87 14.63
CA PHE A 20 -7.51 -7.57 13.21
C PHE A 20 -6.15 -8.03 12.68
N LEU A 21 -5.05 -7.69 13.36
CA LEU A 21 -3.70 -8.06 12.94
C LEU A 21 -3.50 -9.58 12.99
N GLY A 22 -4.04 -10.26 14.00
CA GLY A 22 -4.03 -11.72 14.10
C GLY A 22 -4.78 -12.40 12.95
N CYS A 23 -5.99 -11.94 12.66
CA CYS A 23 -6.80 -12.41 11.54
C CYS A 23 -6.14 -12.13 10.18
N HIS A 24 -5.61 -10.92 9.99
CA HIS A 24 -4.89 -10.54 8.78
C HIS A 24 -3.67 -11.43 8.52
N ALA A 25 -2.86 -11.70 9.55
CA ALA A 25 -1.72 -12.61 9.43
C ALA A 25 -2.15 -14.04 9.08
N ALA A 26 -3.25 -14.53 9.69
CA ALA A 26 -3.78 -15.86 9.43
C ALA A 26 -4.30 -16.02 7.99
N LEU A 27 -4.89 -14.98 7.40
CA LEU A 27 -5.43 -15.02 6.02
C LEU A 27 -4.39 -15.41 4.98
N PHE A 28 -3.12 -15.02 5.13
CA PHE A 28 -2.10 -15.38 4.15
C PHE A 28 -1.85 -16.89 4.09
N ARG A 29 -2.12 -17.64 5.17
CA ARG A 29 -2.10 -19.11 5.12
C ARG A 29 -3.27 -19.64 4.29
N GLU A 30 -4.46 -19.06 4.47
CA GLU A 30 -5.66 -19.41 3.71
C GLU A 30 -5.53 -19.06 2.22
N ILE A 31 -4.99 -17.88 1.89
CA ILE A 31 -4.71 -17.46 0.51
C ILE A 31 -3.83 -18.49 -0.19
N LYS A 32 -2.77 -18.96 0.49
CA LYS A 32 -1.88 -20.01 -0.04
C LYS A 32 -2.61 -21.34 -0.18
N ALA A 33 -3.32 -21.78 0.85
CA ALA A 33 -4.03 -23.07 0.87
C ALA A 33 -5.10 -23.16 -0.22
N HIS A 34 -5.76 -22.05 -0.54
CA HIS A 34 -6.78 -21.95 -1.58
C HIS A 34 -6.25 -21.56 -2.97
N GLY A 35 -4.93 -21.43 -3.15
CA GLY A 35 -4.34 -21.08 -4.45
C GLY A 35 -4.63 -19.64 -4.92
N LEU A 36 -5.01 -18.74 -4.01
CA LEU A 36 -5.43 -17.36 -4.32
C LEU A 36 -4.26 -16.36 -4.38
N MET A 37 -3.01 -16.85 -4.35
CA MET A 37 -1.84 -15.98 -4.37
C MET A 37 -1.73 -15.17 -5.66
N GLU A 38 -2.11 -15.75 -6.81
CA GLU A 38 -2.13 -15.02 -8.09
C GLU A 38 -3.12 -13.85 -8.04
N ASP A 39 -4.35 -14.13 -7.60
CA ASP A 39 -5.41 -13.11 -7.46
C ASP A 39 -5.03 -12.03 -6.46
N TYR A 40 -4.35 -12.40 -5.36
CA TYR A 40 -3.78 -11.44 -4.42
C TYR A 40 -2.72 -10.57 -5.09
N ARG A 41 -1.74 -11.15 -5.78
CA ARG A 41 -0.68 -10.39 -6.46
C ARG A 41 -1.26 -9.42 -7.49
N LEU A 42 -2.20 -9.88 -8.30
CA LEU A 42 -2.82 -9.08 -9.38
C LEU A 42 -3.93 -8.15 -8.88
N GLY A 43 -4.44 -8.36 -7.67
CA GLY A 43 -5.50 -7.54 -7.08
C GLY A 43 -6.82 -7.77 -7.80
N ARG A 44 -7.22 -9.04 -7.95
CA ARG A 44 -8.48 -9.44 -8.58
C ARG A 44 -9.59 -9.64 -7.55
N GLY A 45 -10.81 -9.28 -7.91
CA GLY A 45 -12.00 -9.46 -7.07
C GLY A 45 -11.82 -8.87 -5.67
N ARG A 46 -12.19 -9.66 -4.64
CA ARG A 46 -12.06 -9.25 -3.23
C ARG A 46 -10.62 -8.99 -2.79
N MET A 47 -9.66 -9.67 -3.42
CA MET A 47 -8.24 -9.53 -3.07
C MET A 47 -7.69 -8.15 -3.39
N LYS A 48 -8.32 -7.39 -4.30
CA LYS A 48 -7.94 -6.01 -4.58
C LYS A 48 -7.96 -5.15 -3.32
N ARG A 49 -9.07 -5.16 -2.58
CA ARG A 49 -9.22 -4.37 -1.34
C ARG A 49 -8.28 -4.86 -0.26
N LEU A 50 -8.11 -6.18 -0.15
CA LEU A 50 -7.15 -6.74 0.80
C LEU A 50 -5.73 -6.21 0.51
N ARG A 51 -5.29 -6.26 -0.75
CA ARG A 51 -3.95 -5.83 -1.18
C ARG A 51 -3.75 -4.31 -1.10
N ASP A 52 -4.73 -3.54 -1.58
CA ASP A 52 -4.57 -2.10 -1.85
C ASP A 52 -5.03 -1.22 -0.68
N GLU A 53 -5.94 -1.69 0.18
CA GLU A 53 -6.51 -0.90 1.29
C GLU A 53 -6.12 -1.52 2.66
N VAL A 54 -6.41 -2.82 2.86
CA VAL A 54 -6.27 -3.47 4.17
C VAL A 54 -4.82 -3.74 4.54
N THR A 55 -4.02 -4.33 3.65
CA THR A 55 -2.61 -4.66 3.92
C THR A 55 -1.79 -3.41 4.26
N PRO A 56 -1.89 -2.27 3.54
CA PRO A 56 -1.17 -1.06 3.92
C PRO A 56 -1.52 -0.54 5.32
N VAL A 57 -2.80 -0.61 5.71
CA VAL A 57 -3.22 -0.25 7.07
C VAL A 57 -2.66 -1.23 8.09
N ALA A 58 -2.63 -2.54 7.79
CA ALA A 58 -2.04 -3.54 8.68
C ALA A 58 -0.53 -3.31 8.93
N LEU A 59 0.19 -2.71 7.98
CA LEU A 59 1.59 -2.28 8.16
C LEU A 59 1.73 -1.02 9.01
N PHE A 60 0.70 -0.18 9.03
CA PHE A 60 0.69 1.09 9.76
C PHE A 60 0.32 0.92 11.24
N LEU A 61 -0.69 0.09 11.53
CA LEU A 61 -1.24 -0.03 12.89
C LEU A 61 -0.24 -0.38 14.00
N PRO A 62 0.75 -1.29 13.81
CA PRO A 62 1.67 -1.68 14.89
C PRO A 62 2.43 -0.52 15.53
N GLU A 63 2.66 0.57 14.80
CA GLU A 63 3.39 1.75 15.29
C GLU A 63 2.46 2.92 15.69
N HIS A 64 1.16 2.82 15.40
CA HIS A 64 0.25 3.98 15.40
C HIS A 64 -1.12 3.76 16.03
N ALA A 65 -1.37 2.58 16.59
CA ALA A 65 -2.58 2.27 17.33
C ALA A 65 -2.27 1.30 18.48
N ASP A 66 -3.02 1.43 19.58
CA ASP A 66 -2.95 0.47 20.67
C ASP A 66 -3.63 -0.84 20.26
N SER A 67 -3.14 -1.96 20.80
CA SER A 67 -3.68 -3.30 20.55
C SER A 67 -5.20 -3.44 20.77
N SER A 68 -5.77 -2.55 21.57
CA SER A 68 -7.17 -2.52 21.96
C SER A 68 -7.97 -1.38 21.33
N ASP A 69 -7.35 -0.57 20.48
CA ASP A 69 -8.08 0.39 19.64
C ASP A 69 -8.97 -0.39 18.67
N LYS A 70 -10.01 0.26 18.15
CA LYS A 70 -10.93 -0.37 17.18
C LYS A 70 -10.59 0.07 15.76
N VAL A 71 -10.49 -0.88 14.84
CA VAL A 71 -10.30 -0.64 13.40
C VAL A 71 -11.51 -1.13 12.61
N GLN A 72 -11.98 -0.35 11.63
CA GLN A 72 -13.08 -0.72 10.75
C GLN A 72 -12.79 -0.30 9.30
N PHE A 73 -13.12 -1.19 8.37
CA PHE A 73 -13.08 -0.91 6.93
C PHE A 73 -14.50 -0.90 6.39
N PRO A 74 -15.01 0.24 5.88
CA PRO A 74 -16.34 0.29 5.25
C PRO A 74 -16.45 -0.58 3.99
N LEU A 75 -15.32 -0.84 3.32
CA LEU A 75 -15.21 -1.65 2.10
C LEU A 75 -16.19 -1.20 1.00
N ASN A 76 -16.37 0.10 0.87
CA ASN A 76 -17.13 0.75 -0.19
C ASN A 76 -16.19 1.63 -1.05
N ASN A 77 -16.72 2.40 -1.99
CA ASN A 77 -15.90 3.26 -2.86
C ASN A 77 -15.81 4.71 -2.35
N ASN A 78 -16.13 4.92 -1.06
CA ASN A 78 -16.15 6.25 -0.45
C ASN A 78 -14.97 6.41 0.50
N VAL A 79 -14.53 7.65 0.68
CA VAL A 79 -13.55 8.02 1.70
C VAL A 79 -14.26 8.14 3.06
N PRO A 80 -13.67 7.68 4.18
CA PRO A 80 -12.36 7.04 4.30
C PRO A 80 -12.38 5.53 4.02
N ASP A 81 -11.22 4.99 3.62
CA ASP A 81 -11.02 3.55 3.43
C ASP A 81 -10.99 2.79 4.77
N CYS A 82 -10.54 3.45 5.83
CA CYS A 82 -10.43 2.87 7.17
C CYS A 82 -10.69 3.90 8.27
N ASN A 83 -11.26 3.42 9.37
CA ASN A 83 -11.47 4.18 10.60
C ASN A 83 -10.72 3.51 11.75
N VAL A 84 -10.07 4.30 12.60
CA VAL A 84 -9.42 3.86 13.83
C VAL A 84 -9.95 4.69 15.00
N TRP A 85 -10.66 4.05 15.93
CA TRP A 85 -11.10 4.68 17.17
C TRP A 85 -10.13 4.32 18.28
N HIS A 86 -9.50 5.35 18.82
CA HIS A 86 -8.59 5.18 19.93
C HIS A 86 -9.36 5.11 21.24
N ARG A 87 -8.80 4.44 22.24
CA ARG A 87 -9.37 4.46 23.60
C ARG A 87 -9.45 5.85 24.21
N THR A 88 -8.53 6.74 23.81
CA THR A 88 -8.58 8.15 24.20
C THR A 88 -9.89 8.77 23.71
N PRO A 89 -10.72 9.32 24.61
CA PRO A 89 -12.01 9.89 24.23
C PRO A 89 -11.88 10.93 23.12
N ASN A 90 -12.76 10.84 22.12
CA ASN A 90 -12.83 11.74 20.96
C ASN A 90 -11.62 11.69 20.01
N LEU A 91 -10.69 10.75 20.17
CA LEU A 91 -9.61 10.54 19.22
C LEU A 91 -10.04 9.48 18.18
N HIS A 92 -10.41 9.97 17.00
CA HIS A 92 -10.81 9.15 15.86
C HIS A 92 -9.96 9.54 14.66
N ARG A 93 -9.25 8.56 14.11
CA ARG A 93 -8.46 8.71 12.89
C ARG A 93 -9.23 8.11 11.73
N THR A 94 -9.37 8.90 10.66
CA THR A 94 -9.89 8.44 9.38
C THR A 94 -8.72 8.32 8.41
N ILE A 95 -8.64 7.21 7.69
CA ILE A 95 -7.49 6.84 6.87
C ILE A 95 -7.94 6.69 5.42
N GLU A 96 -7.21 7.32 4.52
CA GLU A 96 -7.27 7.08 3.09
C GLU A 96 -5.98 6.38 2.64
N VAL A 97 -6.11 5.41 1.74
CA VAL A 97 -5.00 4.61 1.23
C VAL A 97 -4.85 4.84 -0.25
N THR A 98 -3.59 4.90 -0.70
CA THR A 98 -3.26 4.95 -2.12
C THR A 98 -2.03 4.08 -2.39
N VAL A 99 -1.89 3.61 -3.62
CA VAL A 99 -0.77 2.77 -4.05
C VAL A 99 0.05 3.52 -5.08
N ALA A 100 1.34 3.69 -4.82
CA ALA A 100 2.27 4.25 -5.79
C ALA A 100 2.65 3.20 -6.84
N GLN A 101 2.70 3.61 -8.11
CA GLN A 101 3.03 2.76 -9.25
C GLN A 101 2.17 1.50 -9.34
N ALA A 102 0.85 1.67 -9.20
CA ALA A 102 -0.09 0.55 -9.20
C ALA A 102 -0.06 -0.23 -10.54
N ARG A 103 0.15 0.46 -11.67
CA ARG A 103 0.25 -0.19 -12.98
C ARG A 103 1.57 -0.94 -13.16
N GLU A 104 2.66 -0.39 -12.66
CA GLU A 104 3.95 -1.08 -12.66
C GLU A 104 3.86 -2.38 -11.86
N ARG A 105 3.34 -2.30 -10.63
CA ARG A 105 3.14 -3.47 -9.77
C ARG A 105 2.30 -4.54 -10.47
N LEU A 106 1.23 -4.16 -11.16
CA LEU A 106 0.42 -5.11 -11.93
C LEU A 106 1.25 -5.86 -12.98
N ASN A 107 2.03 -5.14 -13.80
CA ASN A 107 2.86 -5.75 -14.84
C ASN A 107 3.95 -6.66 -14.27
N LEU A 108 4.64 -6.23 -13.20
CA LEU A 108 5.64 -7.04 -12.51
C LEU A 108 5.05 -8.34 -11.95
N MET A 109 3.86 -8.25 -11.33
CA MET A 109 3.18 -9.42 -10.78
C MET A 109 2.65 -10.35 -11.89
N THR A 110 2.22 -9.81 -13.02
CA THR A 110 1.84 -10.62 -14.20
C THR A 110 3.04 -11.41 -14.72
N GLU A 111 4.17 -10.75 -14.96
CA GLU A 111 5.41 -11.42 -15.42
C GLU A 111 5.84 -12.53 -14.43
N LEU A 112 5.79 -12.24 -13.12
CA LEU A 112 6.11 -13.20 -12.07
C LEU A 112 5.19 -14.42 -12.09
N ASN A 113 3.87 -14.22 -12.26
CA ASN A 113 2.92 -15.32 -12.28
C ASN A 113 3.02 -16.16 -13.57
N GLU A 114 3.24 -15.51 -14.72
CA GLU A 114 3.32 -16.18 -16.02
C GLU A 114 4.63 -16.96 -16.21
N THR A 115 5.75 -16.43 -15.70
CA THR A 115 7.07 -17.00 -15.99
C THR A 115 7.74 -17.64 -14.77
N GLY A 116 7.28 -17.34 -13.55
CA GLY A 116 7.88 -17.78 -12.28
C GLY A 116 9.05 -16.92 -11.79
N TRP A 117 9.46 -15.92 -12.58
CA TRP A 117 10.50 -14.93 -12.29
C TRP A 117 10.08 -13.60 -12.91
N GLY A 118 10.78 -12.50 -12.65
CA GLY A 118 10.37 -11.22 -13.22
C GLY A 118 11.41 -10.13 -13.08
N ARG A 119 11.16 -9.00 -13.72
CA ARG A 119 11.91 -7.77 -13.45
C ARG A 119 11.63 -7.31 -12.02
N GLY A 120 12.59 -6.59 -11.43
CA GLY A 120 12.38 -5.93 -10.13
C GLY A 120 11.75 -4.54 -10.27
N PHE A 121 11.90 -3.90 -11.42
CA PHE A 121 11.50 -2.51 -11.66
C PHE A 121 11.27 -2.28 -13.16
N ILE A 122 10.21 -1.55 -13.52
CA ILE A 122 9.90 -1.16 -14.91
C ILE A 122 10.31 0.29 -15.15
N GLY A 123 10.24 1.15 -14.12
CA GLY A 123 10.65 2.55 -14.19
C GLY A 123 9.68 3.44 -14.96
N VAL A 124 8.41 3.06 -15.04
CA VAL A 124 7.37 3.83 -15.73
C VAL A 124 6.33 4.30 -14.71
N THR A 125 6.06 5.59 -14.71
CA THR A 125 5.14 6.24 -13.77
C THR A 125 3.68 6.11 -14.21
N ASP A 126 2.75 6.14 -13.26
CA ASP A 126 1.32 5.88 -13.51
C ASP A 126 0.63 6.96 -14.38
N ASP A 127 1.22 8.15 -14.56
CA ASP A 127 0.75 9.18 -15.50
C ASP A 127 0.96 8.78 -16.97
N LYS A 128 1.83 7.80 -17.24
CA LYS A 128 2.09 7.34 -18.60
C LYS A 128 0.95 6.47 -19.13
N PRO A 129 0.68 6.50 -20.45
CA PRO A 129 -0.32 5.63 -21.04
C PRO A 129 0.10 4.16 -20.95
N LYS A 130 -0.87 3.25 -21.10
CA LYS A 130 -0.60 1.79 -21.11
C LYS A 130 0.45 1.39 -22.16
N SER A 131 0.47 2.04 -23.32
CA SER A 131 1.45 1.76 -24.39
C SER A 131 2.90 1.92 -23.94
N ALA A 132 3.20 2.89 -23.06
CA ALA A 132 4.55 3.07 -22.53
C ALA A 132 5.00 1.89 -21.65
N PHE A 133 4.06 1.25 -20.93
CA PHE A 133 4.35 0.03 -20.19
C PHE A 133 4.53 -1.16 -21.12
N ASP A 134 3.67 -1.30 -22.13
CA ASP A 134 3.73 -2.39 -23.10
C ASP A 134 5.06 -2.34 -23.89
N GLU A 135 5.47 -1.15 -24.35
CA GLU A 135 6.77 -0.89 -24.99
C GLU A 135 7.93 -1.29 -24.06
N ARG A 136 7.91 -0.80 -22.82
CA ARG A 136 8.98 -1.10 -21.84
C ARG A 136 9.07 -2.58 -21.48
N MET A 137 7.95 -3.29 -21.43
CA MET A 137 7.92 -4.74 -21.16
C MET A 137 8.42 -5.58 -22.33
N ALA A 138 8.33 -5.07 -23.57
CA ALA A 138 8.88 -5.71 -24.76
C ALA A 138 10.41 -5.56 -24.89
N GLU A 139 10.99 -4.58 -24.21
CA GLU A 139 12.45 -4.37 -24.19
C GLU A 139 13.20 -5.41 -23.33
N PRO A 140 14.48 -5.65 -23.63
CA PRO A 140 15.37 -6.39 -22.73
C PRO A 140 15.40 -5.78 -21.33
N ARG A 141 15.68 -6.61 -20.33
CA ARG A 141 15.78 -6.16 -18.94
C ARG A 141 16.97 -5.22 -18.78
N GLU A 142 16.73 -4.10 -18.13
CA GLU A 142 17.75 -3.09 -17.84
C GLU A 142 18.08 -3.09 -16.35
N ALA A 143 19.37 -2.98 -16.03
CA ALA A 143 19.81 -2.72 -14.67
C ALA A 143 19.71 -1.22 -14.39
N TYR A 144 19.06 -0.86 -13.27
CA TYR A 144 18.94 0.52 -12.84
C TYR A 144 19.96 0.85 -11.75
N SER A 145 20.48 2.08 -11.78
CA SER A 145 21.20 2.62 -10.63
C SER A 145 20.23 2.95 -9.50
N THR A 146 20.70 2.82 -8.26
CA THR A 146 19.95 3.20 -7.05
C THR A 146 19.45 4.63 -7.13
N ASP A 147 20.25 5.57 -7.65
CA ASP A 147 19.86 6.97 -7.78
C ASP A 147 18.72 7.17 -8.78
N ARG A 148 18.72 6.43 -9.89
CA ARG A 148 17.66 6.49 -10.90
C ARG A 148 16.35 5.94 -10.36
N VAL A 149 16.39 4.82 -9.64
CA VAL A 149 15.20 4.27 -8.96
C VAL A 149 14.66 5.29 -7.94
N ARG A 150 15.54 5.88 -7.13
CA ARG A 150 15.17 6.90 -6.14
C ARG A 150 14.47 8.10 -6.79
N GLU A 151 14.99 8.62 -7.89
CA GLU A 151 14.39 9.75 -8.62
C GLU A 151 12.98 9.41 -9.12
N ILE A 152 12.83 8.27 -9.80
CA ILE A 152 11.55 7.81 -10.34
C ILE A 152 10.54 7.57 -9.21
N MET A 153 10.95 6.89 -8.13
CA MET A 153 10.08 6.63 -6.98
C MET A 153 9.64 7.93 -6.30
N THR A 154 10.54 8.90 -6.17
CA THR A 154 10.20 10.22 -5.59
C THR A 154 9.12 10.90 -6.44
N GLY A 155 9.30 10.94 -7.76
CA GLY A 155 8.31 11.48 -8.68
C GLY A 155 6.96 10.74 -8.61
N ALA A 156 6.98 9.41 -8.57
CA ALA A 156 5.78 8.59 -8.48
C ALA A 156 5.01 8.81 -7.18
N LEU A 157 5.71 8.95 -6.05
CA LEU A 157 5.10 9.22 -4.75
C LEU A 157 4.47 10.62 -4.70
N ILE A 158 5.16 11.64 -5.24
CA ILE A 158 4.62 13.01 -5.33
C ILE A 158 3.37 13.03 -6.22
N LEU A 159 3.42 12.39 -7.39
CA LEU A 159 2.26 12.27 -8.30
C LEU A 159 1.08 11.58 -7.60
N CYS A 160 1.34 10.44 -6.96
CA CYS A 160 0.33 9.65 -6.26
C CYS A 160 -0.35 10.46 -5.14
N ALA A 161 0.45 11.18 -4.34
CA ALA A 161 -0.06 12.03 -3.27
C ALA A 161 -0.83 13.25 -3.83
N GLY A 162 -0.35 13.85 -4.92
CA GLY A 162 -1.01 14.98 -5.60
C GLY A 162 -2.38 14.62 -6.16
N ASN A 163 -2.56 13.39 -6.67
CA ASN A 163 -3.87 12.90 -7.13
C ASN A 163 -4.91 12.81 -6.00
N LYS A 164 -4.48 12.82 -4.74
CA LYS A 164 -5.32 12.80 -3.54
C LYS A 164 -5.49 14.17 -2.89
N ALA A 165 -5.00 15.25 -3.50
CA ALA A 165 -5.03 16.60 -2.91
C ALA A 165 -6.43 17.18 -2.65
N HIS A 166 -7.49 16.57 -3.21
CA HIS A 166 -8.88 16.97 -2.98
C HIS A 166 -9.45 16.49 -1.63
N SER A 167 -8.85 15.47 -1.03
CA SER A 167 -9.23 14.96 0.29
C SER A 167 -8.70 15.84 1.42
N GLN A 168 -9.44 15.96 2.51
CA GLN A 168 -9.10 16.85 3.62
C GLN A 168 -9.29 16.16 4.98
N GLY A 169 -8.41 16.48 5.93
CA GLY A 169 -8.61 16.09 7.34
C GLY A 169 -8.37 14.60 7.65
N HIS A 170 -8.00 13.78 6.67
CA HIS A 170 -7.66 12.37 6.88
C HIS A 170 -6.16 12.16 7.11
N THR A 171 -5.78 10.96 7.54
CA THR A 171 -4.42 10.44 7.39
C THR A 171 -4.30 9.77 6.02
N LEU A 172 -3.28 10.12 5.23
CA LEU A 172 -2.97 9.43 3.97
C LEU A 172 -1.90 8.36 4.21
N ILE A 173 -2.17 7.13 3.77
CA ILE A 173 -1.18 6.06 3.68
C ILE A 173 -0.87 5.81 2.20
N ILE A 174 0.40 5.96 1.83
CA ILE A 174 0.91 5.64 0.49
C ILE A 174 1.64 4.30 0.59
N SER A 175 1.10 3.26 -0.06
CA SER A 175 1.79 1.99 -0.20
C SER A 175 2.74 2.03 -1.40
N ALA A 176 4.00 1.65 -1.20
CA ALA A 176 4.99 1.50 -2.27
C ALA A 176 5.58 0.09 -2.29
N ALA A 177 5.98 -0.37 -3.47
CA ALA A 177 6.82 -1.56 -3.60
C ALA A 177 8.25 -1.19 -3.19
N MET A 178 8.61 -1.53 -1.94
CA MET A 178 9.84 -1.08 -1.30
C MET A 178 11.04 -2.02 -1.47
N ASP A 179 10.84 -3.15 -2.13
CA ASP A 179 11.84 -4.17 -2.42
C ASP A 179 12.88 -3.74 -3.47
N MET A 180 12.68 -2.60 -4.13
CA MET A 180 13.59 -2.08 -5.16
C MET A 180 14.81 -1.33 -4.61
N LEU A 181 14.73 -0.89 -3.34
CA LEU A 181 15.76 -0.09 -2.68
C LEU A 181 15.96 -0.61 -1.25
N PRO A 182 17.20 -0.62 -0.73
CA PRO A 182 17.44 -0.98 0.65
C PRO A 182 16.80 0.05 1.60
N ARG A 183 16.46 -0.38 2.82
CA ARG A 183 15.73 0.43 3.81
C ARG A 183 16.30 1.84 4.00
N GLU A 184 17.61 2.00 4.03
CA GLU A 184 18.29 3.28 4.27
C GLU A 184 17.95 4.32 3.19
N ARG A 185 17.77 3.88 1.94
CA ARG A 185 17.44 4.77 0.82
C ARG A 185 16.01 5.30 0.92
N TRP A 186 15.07 4.51 1.42
CA TRP A 186 13.71 4.97 1.71
C TRP A 186 13.70 6.05 2.81
N ILE A 187 14.55 5.88 3.83
CA ILE A 187 14.70 6.86 4.90
C ILE A 187 15.27 8.18 4.35
N GLU A 188 16.29 8.12 3.48
CA GLU A 188 16.88 9.30 2.83
C GLU A 188 15.84 10.07 1.99
N MET A 189 14.97 9.36 1.26
CA MET A 189 13.91 9.96 0.43
C MET A 189 12.90 10.79 1.22
N ARG A 190 12.75 10.54 2.53
CA ARG A 190 11.82 11.27 3.40
C ARG A 190 11.96 12.78 3.26
N GLN A 191 13.19 13.29 3.19
CA GLN A 191 13.46 14.73 3.08
C GLN A 191 12.93 15.31 1.76
N SER A 192 13.18 14.63 0.65
CA SER A 192 12.71 15.05 -0.68
C SER A 192 11.18 14.99 -0.82
N LEU A 193 10.53 14.12 -0.05
CA LEU A 193 9.07 13.96 -0.06
C LEU A 193 8.35 14.93 0.88
N ALA A 194 8.99 15.34 1.99
CA ALA A 194 8.36 16.13 3.05
C ALA A 194 7.77 17.46 2.54
N ALA A 195 8.53 18.22 1.76
CA ALA A 195 8.09 19.54 1.28
C ALA A 195 6.90 19.46 0.29
N PRO A 196 6.88 18.55 -0.71
CA PRO A 196 5.69 18.34 -1.52
C PRO A 196 4.47 17.88 -0.71
N VAL A 197 4.62 16.92 0.21
CA VAL A 197 3.45 16.39 0.95
C VAL A 197 2.93 17.35 2.03
N SER A 198 3.76 18.26 2.53
CA SER A 198 3.33 19.24 3.55
C SER A 198 2.23 20.17 3.04
N GLN A 199 2.17 20.38 1.72
CA GLN A 199 1.17 21.21 1.05
C GLN A 199 -0.20 20.54 0.94
N LEU A 200 -0.31 19.23 1.18
CA LEU A 200 -1.56 18.50 1.08
C LEU A 200 -2.45 18.77 2.30
N ALA A 201 -3.77 18.74 2.13
CA ALA A 201 -4.75 18.99 3.19
C ALA A 201 -5.00 17.78 4.13
N PHE A 202 -4.15 16.74 4.06
CA PHE A 202 -4.12 15.63 5.02
C PHE A 202 -3.53 16.08 6.37
N GLN A 203 -4.00 15.48 7.46
CA GLN A 203 -3.43 15.72 8.80
C GLN A 203 -2.02 15.13 8.91
N GLU A 204 -1.88 13.89 8.45
CA GLU A 204 -0.63 13.14 8.48
C GLU A 204 -0.48 12.38 7.16
N VAL A 205 0.75 12.16 6.71
CA VAL A 205 1.05 11.38 5.51
C VAL A 205 2.13 10.36 5.83
N TYR A 206 1.83 9.08 5.57
CA TYR A 206 2.73 7.97 5.82
C TYR A 206 3.03 7.22 4.53
N LEU A 207 4.25 6.70 4.44
CA LEU A 207 4.72 5.82 3.39
C LEU A 207 4.96 4.43 4.01
N VAL A 208 4.30 3.40 3.47
CA VAL A 208 4.38 2.02 4.01
C VAL A 208 4.81 1.01 2.96
N GLY A 209 5.53 -0.01 3.40
CA GLY A 209 5.95 -1.15 2.57
C GLY A 209 6.82 -2.13 3.33
N ARG A 210 7.50 -3.02 2.60
CA ARG A 210 8.35 -4.08 3.15
C ARG A 210 9.72 -4.20 2.44
N PRO A 211 10.63 -3.23 2.60
CA PRO A 211 12.00 -3.39 2.11
C PRO A 211 12.70 -4.52 2.87
N ASP A 212 13.48 -5.35 2.17
CA ASP A 212 14.25 -6.45 2.78
C ASP A 212 13.39 -7.39 3.65
N GLU A 213 12.14 -7.61 3.25
CA GLU A 213 11.12 -8.39 3.98
C GLU A 213 10.74 -7.86 5.37
N LYS A 214 11.21 -6.66 5.73
CA LYS A 214 10.93 -6.00 7.01
C LYS A 214 9.95 -4.87 6.83
N GLU A 215 9.00 -4.75 7.75
CA GLU A 215 8.01 -3.67 7.70
C GLU A 215 8.68 -2.30 7.87
N LEU A 216 8.22 -1.35 7.07
CA LEU A 216 8.66 0.04 7.13
C LEU A 216 7.42 0.92 7.08
N CYS A 217 7.26 1.75 8.11
CA CYS A 217 6.33 2.88 8.15
C CYS A 217 7.14 4.17 8.29
N LEU A 218 7.00 5.10 7.36
CA LEU A 218 7.71 6.39 7.37
C LEU A 218 6.71 7.54 7.37
N ARG A 219 6.76 8.37 8.41
CA ARG A 219 6.02 9.63 8.47
C ARG A 219 6.65 10.69 7.57
N LEU A 220 5.91 11.15 6.56
CA LEU A 220 6.31 12.21 5.64
C LEU A 220 5.77 13.60 6.07
N LYS A 221 4.59 13.63 6.71
CA LYS A 221 3.94 14.80 7.32
C LYS A 221 3.36 14.40 8.68
#